data_AF-A0A8J6MZD6-F1
#
_entry.id   AF-A0A8J6MZD6-F1
#
_cell.length_a   1.000
_cell.length_b   1.000
_cell.length_c   1.000
_cell.angle_alpha   90.00
_cell.angle_beta   90.00
_cell.angle_gamma   90.00
#
_symmetry.space_group_name_H-M   'P 1'
#
loop_
_entity.id
_entity.type
_entity.pdbx_description
1 polymer ?
#
loop_
_entity_poly.entity_id
_entity_poly.type
_entity_poly.pdbx_seq_one_letter_code
_entity_poly.pdbx_strand_id
1 'polypeptide(L)'
;LYTQFGEDVLPNDILLGLKRLGFLYVHDQAYTSEISSFATELYIRENREKKDAPFPLISPLCPVVIKLIAYRFPSLLKHILPLATPREIVTREAKKRVAEKYGRKPEEIKLLHITPCQAIADSVMEGASRKGPRQDKAVGINAIYEPLHRSIQEIDDDKVLHHSGGIGLGWGMSGGEVAALDRNCLAVSGLHETIQYLEKIEMGLLQDLDYVEFRVCGVGCLGGPFAVTDKYRAKHTLQKLISIFGVERRIKYKYVIDLYNKGWFFSDKEPRSQEIKPPQLSSSEISRGIERQNRVEEIFRLLSRKECGACGAPDCRTFAEDVVDGDTTLENCVFLKKKER
;
A
#
# COMPACT_ATOMS: atom_id res chain seq x y z
N LEU A 1 -1.21 -6.59 -10.75
CA LEU A 1 -1.80 -7.65 -11.60
C LEU A 1 -1.12 -7.72 -12.96
N TYR A 2 -1.01 -6.60 -13.69
CA TYR A 2 -0.50 -6.62 -15.07
C TYR A 2 0.93 -7.10 -15.28
N THR A 3 1.74 -7.14 -14.23
CA THR A 3 3.16 -7.51 -14.29
C THR A 3 3.43 -8.95 -13.88
N GLN A 4 2.37 -9.75 -13.73
CA GLN A 4 2.47 -11.06 -13.08
C GLN A 4 2.57 -12.23 -14.07
N PHE A 5 2.21 -12.01 -15.34
CA PHE A 5 1.99 -13.08 -16.33
C PHE A 5 3.06 -13.11 -17.45
N GLY A 6 4.22 -12.51 -17.22
CA GLY A 6 5.30 -12.40 -18.20
C GLY A 6 5.32 -11.06 -18.94
N GLU A 7 6.35 -10.86 -19.77
CA GLU A 7 6.61 -9.57 -20.43
C GLU A 7 5.81 -9.38 -21.72
N ASP A 8 5.41 -10.47 -22.37
CA ASP A 8 4.67 -10.46 -23.64
C ASP A 8 3.15 -10.35 -23.43
N VAL A 9 2.69 -10.42 -22.19
CA VAL A 9 1.27 -10.31 -21.84
C VAL A 9 0.92 -8.85 -21.54
N LEU A 10 0.00 -8.28 -22.33
CA LEU A 10 -0.43 -6.90 -22.17
C LEU A 10 -1.59 -6.79 -21.17
N PRO A 11 -1.82 -5.59 -20.58
CA PRO A 11 -2.94 -5.36 -19.68
C PRO A 11 -4.31 -5.78 -20.25
N ASN A 12 -4.52 -5.61 -21.56
CA ASN A 12 -5.79 -5.98 -22.19
C ASN A 12 -6.02 -7.50 -22.17
N ASP A 13 -4.98 -8.29 -22.39
CA ASP A 13 -5.05 -9.77 -22.34
C ASP A 13 -5.48 -10.21 -20.95
N ILE A 14 -4.94 -9.58 -19.91
CA ILE A 14 -5.28 -9.91 -18.52
C ILE A 14 -6.73 -9.54 -18.20
N LEU A 15 -7.23 -8.40 -18.69
CA LEU A 15 -8.62 -7.99 -18.52
C LEU A 15 -9.59 -8.93 -19.27
N LEU A 16 -9.24 -9.36 -20.47
CA LEU A 16 -10.01 -10.34 -21.24
C LEU A 16 -9.97 -11.73 -20.59
N GLY A 17 -8.81 -12.15 -20.07
CA GLY A 17 -8.65 -13.38 -19.32
C GLY A 17 -9.55 -13.41 -18.07
N LEU A 18 -9.66 -12.29 -17.34
CA LEU A 18 -10.60 -12.17 -16.22
C LEU A 18 -12.05 -12.33 -16.68
N LYS A 19 -12.43 -11.72 -17.80
CA LYS A 19 -13.78 -11.87 -18.35
C LYS A 19 -14.07 -13.33 -18.74
N ARG A 20 -13.12 -14.02 -19.38
CA ARG A 20 -13.19 -15.44 -19.72
C ARG A 20 -13.30 -16.33 -18.49
N LEU A 21 -12.61 -15.98 -17.40
CA LEU A 21 -12.68 -16.67 -16.11
C LEU A 21 -14.09 -16.62 -15.47
N GLY A 22 -14.99 -15.76 -15.97
CA GLY A 22 -16.39 -15.69 -15.58
C GLY A 22 -16.81 -14.39 -14.91
N PHE A 23 -15.93 -13.38 -14.87
CA PHE A 23 -16.30 -12.06 -14.34
C PHE A 23 -17.23 -11.33 -15.32
N LEU A 24 -18.45 -11.01 -14.86
CA LEU A 24 -19.45 -10.28 -15.65
C LEU A 24 -18.95 -8.90 -16.15
N TYR A 25 -18.17 -8.22 -15.30
CA TYR A 25 -17.59 -6.91 -15.59
C TYR A 25 -16.22 -6.82 -14.93
N VAL A 26 -15.24 -6.28 -15.67
CA VAL A 26 -13.88 -6.06 -15.19
C VAL A 26 -13.57 -4.58 -15.28
N HIS A 27 -13.18 -3.98 -14.15
CA HIS A 27 -12.83 -2.55 -14.08
C HIS A 27 -11.31 -2.38 -14.05
N ASP A 28 -10.77 -1.62 -14.99
CA ASP A 28 -9.37 -1.21 -14.96
C ASP A 28 -9.16 -0.11 -13.90
N GLN A 29 -8.73 -0.51 -12.70
CA GLN A 29 -8.48 0.45 -11.62
C GLN A 29 -7.35 1.43 -11.95
N ALA A 30 -6.40 1.07 -12.81
CA ALA A 30 -5.31 1.97 -13.18
C ALA A 30 -5.83 3.25 -13.86
N TYR A 31 -6.96 3.19 -14.56
CA TYR A 31 -7.62 4.38 -15.10
C TYR A 31 -8.13 5.31 -13.99
N THR A 32 -8.66 4.73 -12.91
CA THR A 32 -9.09 5.48 -11.72
C THR A 32 -7.89 6.06 -10.96
N SER A 33 -6.78 5.35 -10.90
CA SER A 33 -5.52 5.89 -10.36
C SER A 33 -5.04 7.11 -11.14
N GLU A 34 -5.12 7.06 -12.47
CA GLU A 34 -4.70 8.18 -13.32
C GLU A 34 -5.52 9.44 -13.03
N ILE A 35 -6.86 9.38 -13.02
CA ILE A 35 -7.69 10.55 -12.65
C ILE A 35 -7.44 11.04 -11.22
N SER A 36 -7.10 10.12 -10.29
CA SER A 36 -6.79 10.48 -8.90
C SER A 36 -5.51 11.31 -8.79
N SER A 37 -4.47 11.07 -9.61
CA SER A 37 -3.28 11.93 -9.64
C SER A 37 -3.63 13.39 -9.91
N PHE A 38 -4.55 13.65 -10.84
CA PHE A 38 -4.96 15.01 -11.20
C PHE A 38 -5.79 15.66 -10.09
N ALA A 39 -6.66 14.88 -9.43
CA ALA A 39 -7.42 15.35 -8.28
C ALA A 39 -6.50 15.70 -7.09
N THR A 40 -5.46 14.90 -6.84
CA THR A 40 -4.43 15.21 -5.84
C THR A 40 -3.71 16.51 -6.19
N GLU A 41 -3.34 16.72 -7.45
CA GLU A 41 -2.70 17.95 -7.89
C GLU A 41 -3.59 19.19 -7.70
N LEU A 42 -4.89 19.07 -8.01
CA LEU A 42 -5.90 20.12 -7.78
C LEU A 42 -6.00 20.46 -6.29
N TYR A 43 -6.13 19.43 -5.45
CA TYR A 43 -6.21 19.62 -4.00
C TYR A 43 -4.98 20.33 -3.44
N ILE A 44 -3.78 19.95 -3.88
CA ILE A 44 -2.53 20.62 -3.48
C ILE A 44 -2.58 22.10 -3.87
N ARG A 45 -2.90 22.42 -5.14
CA ARG A 45 -2.97 23.82 -5.62
C ARG A 45 -3.93 24.68 -4.80
N GLU A 46 -5.11 24.14 -4.49
CA GLU A 46 -6.14 24.88 -3.76
C GLU A 46 -5.80 25.12 -2.28
N ASN A 47 -4.93 24.29 -1.70
CA ASN A 47 -4.69 24.30 -0.26
C ASN A 47 -3.28 24.73 0.15
N ARG A 48 -2.28 24.70 -0.73
CA ARG A 48 -0.86 24.98 -0.37
C ARG A 48 -0.65 26.36 0.25
N GLU A 49 -1.38 27.37 -0.23
CA GLU A 49 -1.26 28.75 0.25
C GLU A 49 -2.11 29.04 1.51
N LYS A 50 -2.88 28.05 2.01
CA LYS A 50 -3.71 28.25 3.20
C LYS A 50 -2.85 28.13 4.45
N LYS A 51 -2.91 29.13 5.33
CA LYS A 51 -2.10 29.25 6.56
C LYS A 51 -2.09 28.01 7.46
N ASP A 52 -3.23 27.31 7.56
CA ASP A 52 -3.41 26.19 8.50
C ASP A 52 -3.47 24.82 7.79
N ALA A 53 -3.09 24.75 6.52
CA ALA A 53 -3.11 23.48 5.80
C ALA A 53 -1.93 22.59 6.23
N PRO A 54 -2.19 21.32 6.61
CA PRO A 54 -1.17 20.41 7.12
C PRO A 54 -0.31 19.86 5.97
N PHE A 55 0.80 20.53 5.66
CA PHE A 55 1.78 20.09 4.67
C PHE A 55 3.05 19.54 5.32
N PRO A 56 3.69 18.50 4.71
CA PRO A 56 3.31 17.86 3.45
C PRO A 56 2.09 16.95 3.58
N LEU A 57 1.33 16.80 2.49
CA LEU A 57 0.22 15.83 2.44
C LEU A 57 0.77 14.40 2.27
N ILE A 58 0.11 13.42 2.87
CA ILE A 58 0.51 12.01 2.85
C ILE A 58 -0.50 11.21 2.03
N SER A 59 0.00 10.34 1.14
CA SER A 59 -0.84 9.42 0.35
C SER A 59 -1.72 8.53 1.24
N PRO A 60 -3.04 8.43 0.96
CA PRO A 60 -3.95 7.56 1.71
C PRO A 60 -3.89 6.10 1.24
N LEU A 61 -3.07 5.76 0.24
CA LEU A 61 -3.20 4.50 -0.48
C LEU A 61 -2.78 3.27 0.34
N CYS A 62 -1.68 3.35 1.08
CA CYS A 62 -1.12 2.19 1.78
C CYS A 62 -1.79 2.00 3.15
N PRO A 63 -2.63 0.95 3.36
CA PRO A 63 -3.38 0.82 4.61
C PRO A 63 -2.46 0.65 5.83
N VAL A 64 -1.29 0.03 5.65
CA VAL A 64 -0.31 -0.15 6.73
C VAL A 64 0.26 1.19 7.19
N VAL A 65 0.53 2.13 6.26
CA VAL A 65 0.99 3.49 6.61
C VAL A 65 -0.09 4.22 7.39
N ILE A 66 -1.35 4.14 6.95
CA ILE A 66 -2.47 4.81 7.65
C ILE A 66 -2.68 4.24 9.04
N LYS A 67 -2.60 2.91 9.22
CA LYS A 67 -2.65 2.27 10.54
C LYS A 67 -1.45 2.69 11.40
N LEU A 68 -0.25 2.75 10.82
CA LEU A 68 0.96 3.19 11.51
C LEU A 68 0.86 4.65 11.99
N ILE A 69 0.34 5.56 11.16
CA ILE A 69 0.09 6.95 11.54
C ILE A 69 -0.94 7.00 12.67
N ALA A 70 -2.07 6.31 12.51
CA ALA A 70 -3.13 6.29 13.52
C ALA A 70 -2.67 5.72 14.88
N TYR A 71 -1.67 4.84 14.87
CA TYR A 71 -1.13 4.19 16.06
C TYR A 71 0.06 4.95 16.69
N ARG A 72 1.05 5.36 15.90
CA ARG A 72 2.33 5.90 16.39
C ARG A 72 2.50 7.40 16.16
N PHE A 73 1.85 7.97 15.14
CA PHE A 73 2.02 9.38 14.74
C PHE A 73 0.66 10.11 14.64
N PRO A 74 -0.18 10.10 15.69
CA PRO A 74 -1.53 10.64 15.62
C PRO A 74 -1.57 12.15 15.28
N SER A 75 -0.49 12.89 15.56
CA SER A 75 -0.30 14.29 15.13
C SER A 75 -0.39 14.46 13.61
N LEU A 76 0.05 13.44 12.85
CA LEU A 76 0.10 13.44 11.39
C LEU A 76 -1.21 13.00 10.72
N LEU A 77 -2.26 12.67 11.48
CA LEU A 77 -3.56 12.31 10.90
C LEU A 77 -4.13 13.39 9.97
N LYS A 78 -3.87 14.66 10.31
CA LYS A 78 -4.28 15.81 9.49
C LYS A 78 -3.52 15.90 8.16
N HIS A 79 -2.32 15.35 8.09
CA HIS A 79 -1.51 15.34 6.86
C HIS A 79 -2.04 14.33 5.83
N ILE A 80 -2.88 13.37 6.22
CA ILE A 80 -3.44 12.40 5.27
C ILE A 80 -4.34 13.13 4.28
N LEU A 81 -4.04 13.01 2.98
CA LEU A 81 -4.82 13.60 1.90
C LEU A 81 -6.29 13.15 2.02
N PRO A 82 -7.28 14.07 2.11
CA PRO A 82 -8.68 13.72 2.34
C PRO A 82 -9.42 13.29 1.06
N LEU A 83 -8.70 12.67 0.12
CA LEU A 83 -9.29 12.08 -1.08
C LEU A 83 -9.46 10.57 -0.88
N ALA A 84 -10.56 10.03 -1.41
CA ALA A 84 -10.81 8.61 -1.46
C ALA A 84 -9.77 7.93 -2.36
N THR A 85 -9.32 6.73 -1.96
CA THR A 85 -8.44 5.92 -2.78
C THR A 85 -9.14 5.48 -4.08
N PRO A 86 -8.42 5.21 -5.17
CA PRO A 86 -9.02 4.70 -6.41
C PRO A 86 -9.93 3.49 -6.19
N ARG A 87 -9.53 2.60 -5.28
CA ARG A 87 -10.31 1.44 -4.86
C ARG A 87 -11.66 1.83 -4.25
N GLU A 88 -11.69 2.83 -3.37
CA GLU A 88 -12.92 3.32 -2.74
C GLU A 88 -13.83 4.02 -3.74
N ILE A 89 -13.26 4.82 -4.65
CA ILE A 89 -13.98 5.48 -5.74
C ILE A 89 -14.68 4.43 -6.62
N VAL A 90 -13.94 3.38 -7.06
CA VAL A 90 -14.51 2.28 -7.83
C VAL A 90 -15.62 1.58 -7.04
N THR A 91 -15.41 1.37 -5.75
CA THR A 91 -16.40 0.68 -4.88
C THR A 91 -17.71 1.43 -4.77
N ARG A 92 -17.66 2.75 -4.62
CA ARG A 92 -18.87 3.58 -4.50
C ARG A 92 -19.75 3.52 -5.74
N GLU A 93 -19.13 3.34 -6.90
CA GLU A 93 -19.81 3.44 -8.20
C GLU A 93 -20.14 2.08 -8.82
N ALA A 94 -19.33 1.05 -8.55
CA ALA A 94 -19.35 -0.20 -9.30
C ALA A 94 -20.72 -0.90 -9.25
N LYS A 95 -21.30 -1.06 -8.06
CA LYS A 95 -22.58 -1.79 -7.94
C LYS A 95 -23.70 -1.09 -8.70
N LYS A 96 -23.81 0.24 -8.59
CA LYS A 96 -24.84 1.02 -9.29
C LYS A 96 -24.64 0.97 -10.81
N ARG A 97 -23.43 1.27 -11.28
CA ARG A 97 -23.13 1.31 -12.72
C ARG A 97 -23.30 -0.06 -13.40
N VAL A 98 -22.84 -1.13 -12.73
CA VAL A 98 -22.97 -2.50 -13.25
C VAL A 98 -24.43 -2.95 -13.17
N ALA A 99 -25.14 -2.67 -12.08
CA ALA A 99 -26.57 -2.96 -11.98
C ALA A 99 -27.38 -2.32 -13.13
N GLU A 100 -27.21 -1.02 -13.35
CA GLU A 100 -27.87 -0.28 -14.43
C GLU A 100 -27.50 -0.83 -15.82
N LYS A 101 -26.20 -1.06 -16.07
CA LYS A 101 -25.71 -1.55 -17.37
C LYS A 101 -26.26 -2.93 -17.74
N TYR A 102 -26.44 -3.81 -16.76
CA TYR A 102 -26.84 -5.20 -16.99
C TYR A 102 -28.29 -5.50 -16.58
N GLY A 103 -29.09 -4.47 -16.23
CA GLY A 103 -30.48 -4.63 -15.79
C GLY A 103 -30.62 -5.51 -14.54
N ARG A 104 -29.65 -5.43 -13.62
CA ARG A 104 -29.60 -6.20 -12.37
C ARG A 104 -29.89 -5.32 -11.17
N LYS A 105 -30.19 -5.93 -10.03
CA LYS A 105 -30.29 -5.19 -8.76
C LYS A 105 -28.90 -5.02 -8.14
N PRO A 106 -28.57 -3.88 -7.50
CA PRO A 106 -27.27 -3.68 -6.86
C PRO A 106 -26.89 -4.77 -5.85
N GLU A 107 -27.87 -5.38 -5.18
CA GLU A 107 -27.67 -6.45 -4.18
C GLU A 107 -27.20 -7.78 -4.80
N GLU A 108 -27.53 -8.01 -6.08
CA GLU A 108 -27.11 -9.17 -6.86
C GLU A 108 -25.65 -9.04 -7.34
N ILE A 109 -25.11 -7.82 -7.35
CA ILE A 109 -23.74 -7.55 -7.77
C ILE A 109 -22.78 -7.76 -6.60
N LYS A 110 -21.84 -8.69 -6.79
CA LYS A 110 -20.71 -8.90 -5.90
C LYS A 110 -19.46 -8.25 -6.48
N LEU A 111 -18.88 -7.33 -5.72
CA LEU A 111 -17.65 -6.62 -6.04
C LEU A 111 -16.46 -7.32 -5.39
N LEU A 112 -15.57 -7.82 -6.23
CA LEU A 112 -14.33 -8.49 -5.87
C LEU A 112 -13.15 -7.58 -6.22
N HIS A 113 -12.25 -7.34 -5.27
CA HIS A 113 -11.02 -6.59 -5.51
C HIS A 113 -9.81 -7.54 -5.54
N ILE A 114 -9.12 -7.59 -6.67
CA ILE A 114 -7.90 -8.37 -6.84
C ILE A 114 -6.71 -7.54 -6.37
N THR A 115 -5.99 -8.00 -5.34
CA THR A 115 -4.99 -7.19 -4.63
C THR A 115 -3.64 -7.92 -4.47
N PRO A 116 -2.49 -7.22 -4.57
CA PRO A 116 -1.19 -7.76 -4.17
C PRO A 116 -0.96 -7.70 -2.64
N CYS A 117 -1.86 -7.07 -1.87
CA CYS A 117 -1.63 -6.68 -0.48
C CYS A 117 -2.64 -7.32 0.49
N GLN A 118 -2.13 -8.00 1.52
CA GLN A 118 -2.91 -8.54 2.64
C GLN A 118 -3.66 -7.45 3.39
N ALA A 119 -3.00 -6.32 3.70
CA ALA A 119 -3.63 -5.24 4.48
C ALA A 119 -4.85 -4.62 3.78
N ILE A 120 -4.90 -4.66 2.43
CA ILE A 120 -6.11 -4.29 1.69
C ILE A 120 -7.22 -5.32 1.94
N ALA A 121 -6.93 -6.61 1.91
CA ALA A 121 -7.91 -7.65 2.20
C ALA A 121 -8.49 -7.51 3.63
N ASP A 122 -7.63 -7.24 4.61
CA ASP A 122 -8.07 -6.97 5.99
C ASP A 122 -8.95 -5.73 6.06
N SER A 123 -8.58 -4.63 5.37
CA SER A 123 -9.40 -3.41 5.34
C SER A 123 -10.79 -3.61 4.73
N VAL A 124 -10.93 -4.56 3.79
CA VAL A 124 -12.22 -4.93 3.20
C VAL A 124 -13.06 -5.69 4.21
N MET A 125 -12.47 -6.64 4.94
CA MET A 125 -13.15 -7.43 5.97
C MET A 125 -13.58 -6.58 7.17
N GLU A 126 -12.73 -5.64 7.61
CA GLU A 126 -13.03 -4.68 8.68
C GLU A 126 -14.17 -3.71 8.32
N GLY A 127 -14.58 -3.67 7.04
CA GLY A 127 -15.73 -2.92 6.60
C GLY A 127 -15.45 -1.41 6.58
N ALA A 128 -14.52 -1.00 5.72
CA ALA A 128 -13.93 0.33 5.71
C ALA A 128 -14.90 1.53 5.64
N SER A 129 -16.17 1.39 5.21
CA SER A 129 -17.17 2.48 5.22
C SER A 129 -18.38 2.12 6.08
N ARG A 130 -18.63 2.85 7.18
CA ARG A 130 -19.85 2.64 8.01
C ARG A 130 -21.16 3.03 7.30
N LYS A 131 -21.08 3.88 6.27
CA LYS A 131 -22.20 4.32 5.41
C LYS A 131 -21.82 4.12 3.93
N GLY A 132 -22.72 3.58 3.11
CA GLY A 132 -22.54 3.44 1.65
C GLY A 132 -22.11 2.05 1.14
N PRO A 133 -21.86 1.92 -0.19
CA PRO A 133 -21.50 0.66 -0.84
C PRO A 133 -20.19 0.08 -0.29
N ARG A 134 -20.15 -1.24 -0.13
CA ARG A 134 -18.97 -1.96 0.38
C ARG A 134 -18.42 -2.91 -0.69
N GLN A 135 -17.12 -3.12 -0.66
CA GLN A 135 -16.49 -4.25 -1.37
C GLN A 135 -16.95 -5.52 -0.67
N ASP A 136 -17.39 -6.52 -1.44
CA ASP A 136 -17.88 -7.76 -0.87
C ASP A 136 -16.70 -8.63 -0.42
N LYS A 137 -15.63 -8.69 -1.23
CA LYS A 137 -14.42 -9.47 -0.94
C LYS A 137 -13.18 -8.88 -1.60
N ALA A 138 -12.02 -9.20 -1.03
CA ALA A 138 -10.72 -9.05 -1.66
C ALA A 138 -10.09 -10.43 -1.91
N VAL A 139 -9.38 -10.58 -3.02
CA VAL A 139 -8.71 -11.82 -3.41
C VAL A 139 -7.27 -11.52 -3.77
N GLY A 140 -6.34 -12.32 -3.25
CA GLY A 140 -4.92 -12.21 -3.59
C GLY A 140 -4.65 -12.58 -5.05
N ILE A 141 -3.67 -11.94 -5.68
CA ILE A 141 -3.29 -12.29 -7.06
C ILE A 141 -2.86 -13.75 -7.16
N ASN A 142 -2.06 -14.22 -6.20
CA ASN A 142 -1.65 -15.61 -6.06
C ASN A 142 -2.83 -16.62 -6.09
N ALA A 143 -3.98 -16.27 -5.52
CA ALA A 143 -5.14 -17.15 -5.46
C ALA A 143 -5.83 -17.35 -6.82
N ILE A 144 -5.68 -16.40 -7.75
CA ILE A 144 -6.29 -16.47 -9.09
C ILE A 144 -5.28 -16.70 -10.20
N TYR A 145 -3.98 -16.79 -9.87
CA TYR A 145 -2.89 -16.82 -10.83
C TYR A 145 -3.04 -17.95 -11.86
N GLU A 146 -3.16 -19.19 -11.40
CA GLU A 146 -3.25 -20.38 -12.26
C GLU A 146 -4.51 -20.39 -13.17
N PRO A 147 -5.73 -20.15 -12.64
CA PRO A 147 -6.91 -20.04 -13.51
C PRO A 147 -6.82 -18.88 -14.52
N LEU A 148 -6.28 -17.73 -14.11
CA LEU A 148 -6.16 -16.57 -14.99
C LEU A 148 -5.09 -16.78 -16.06
N HIS A 149 -3.95 -17.36 -15.72
CA HIS A 149 -2.88 -17.68 -16.68
C HIS A 149 -3.39 -18.59 -17.81
N ARG A 150 -4.15 -19.64 -17.47
CA ARG A 150 -4.82 -20.49 -18.48
C ARG A 150 -5.83 -19.70 -19.31
N SER A 151 -6.65 -18.87 -18.66
CA SER A 151 -7.65 -18.05 -19.35
C SER A 151 -7.03 -17.06 -20.34
N ILE A 152 -5.83 -16.56 -20.07
CA ILE A 152 -5.09 -15.65 -20.96
C ILE A 152 -4.62 -16.34 -22.24
N GLN A 153 -4.18 -17.60 -22.13
CA GLN A 153 -3.69 -18.37 -23.29
C GLN A 153 -4.79 -18.75 -24.29
N GLU A 154 -6.04 -18.76 -23.82
CA GLU A 154 -7.20 -19.17 -24.62
C GLU A 154 -8.06 -17.97 -25.08
N ILE A 155 -7.53 -16.75 -25.08
CA ILE A 155 -8.29 -15.57 -25.49
C ILE A 155 -8.58 -15.60 -26.99
N ASP A 156 -9.85 -15.42 -27.33
CA ASP A 156 -10.39 -15.31 -28.69
C ASP A 156 -11.26 -14.05 -28.89
N ASP A 157 -11.43 -13.21 -27.86
CA ASP A 157 -12.17 -11.93 -27.90
C ASP A 157 -11.20 -10.78 -28.24
N ASP A 158 -11.58 -9.89 -29.16
CA ASP A 158 -10.77 -8.76 -29.63
C ASP A 158 -11.15 -7.42 -28.97
N LYS A 159 -12.07 -7.45 -27.99
CA LYS A 159 -12.48 -6.23 -27.27
C LYS A 159 -11.33 -5.57 -26.53
N VAL A 160 -11.30 -4.24 -26.63
CA VAL A 160 -10.39 -3.40 -25.84
C VAL A 160 -11.08 -2.99 -24.54
N LEU A 161 -10.61 -3.55 -23.44
CA LEU A 161 -11.03 -3.23 -22.07
C LEU A 161 -10.02 -2.33 -21.33
N HIS A 162 -8.77 -2.29 -21.79
CA HIS A 162 -7.71 -1.49 -21.19
C HIS A 162 -7.81 -0.02 -21.63
N HIS A 163 -7.85 0.90 -20.66
CA HIS A 163 -8.02 2.33 -20.93
C HIS A 163 -7.00 3.23 -20.24
N SER A 164 -6.20 2.69 -19.32
CA SER A 164 -5.19 3.49 -18.60
C SER A 164 -3.93 3.75 -19.42
N GLY A 165 -3.28 4.88 -19.12
CA GLY A 165 -1.94 5.20 -19.60
C GLY A 165 -0.86 4.73 -18.62
N GLY A 166 0.39 5.02 -18.96
CA GLY A 166 1.56 4.73 -18.12
C GLY A 166 1.51 5.43 -16.76
N ILE A 167 0.85 6.58 -16.63
CA ILE A 167 0.60 7.23 -15.33
C ILE A 167 -0.19 6.29 -14.41
N GLY A 168 -1.36 5.80 -14.86
CA GLY A 168 -2.21 4.92 -14.08
C GLY A 168 -1.53 3.60 -13.72
N LEU A 169 -0.78 3.03 -14.67
CA LEU A 169 -0.01 1.81 -14.47
C LEU A 169 1.11 2.00 -13.43
N GLY A 170 1.79 3.15 -13.46
CA GLY A 170 2.93 3.47 -12.61
C GLY A 170 2.64 3.38 -11.11
N TRP A 171 1.40 3.64 -10.67
CA TRP A 171 0.97 3.56 -9.27
C TRP A 171 1.27 2.21 -8.58
N GLY A 172 1.49 1.14 -9.36
CA GLY A 172 1.88 -0.16 -8.84
C GLY A 172 3.26 -0.18 -8.16
N MET A 173 4.20 0.67 -8.58
CA MET A 173 5.56 0.73 -8.05
C MET A 173 5.81 1.97 -7.19
N SER A 174 6.87 1.92 -6.39
CA SER A 174 7.37 3.08 -5.63
C SER A 174 7.62 4.28 -6.54
N GLY A 175 7.05 5.42 -6.19
CA GLY A 175 7.20 6.67 -6.92
C GLY A 175 6.22 6.85 -8.08
N GLY A 176 5.31 5.89 -8.27
CA GLY A 176 4.31 5.92 -9.32
C GLY A 176 3.25 7.01 -9.15
N GLU A 177 2.88 7.35 -7.91
CA GLU A 177 1.91 8.42 -7.67
C GLU A 177 2.55 9.78 -7.95
N VAL A 178 3.77 9.97 -7.45
CA VAL A 178 4.47 11.26 -7.53
C VAL A 178 4.99 11.57 -8.93
N ALA A 179 5.30 10.55 -9.75
CA ALA A 179 5.79 10.76 -11.11
C ALA A 179 4.81 11.53 -12.02
N ALA A 180 3.52 11.53 -11.68
CA ALA A 180 2.48 12.26 -12.42
C ALA A 180 2.18 13.66 -11.85
N LEU A 181 2.76 13.99 -10.69
CA LEU A 181 2.54 15.24 -9.98
C LEU A 181 3.70 16.20 -10.27
N ASP A 182 3.39 17.34 -10.87
CA ASP A 182 4.35 18.42 -11.09
C ASP A 182 4.53 19.29 -9.83
N ARG A 183 4.97 18.67 -8.72
CA ARG A 183 5.02 19.27 -7.37
C ARG A 183 6.24 18.80 -6.60
N ASN A 184 6.54 19.46 -5.48
CA ASN A 184 7.64 19.06 -4.59
C ASN A 184 7.24 17.79 -3.82
N CYS A 185 7.43 16.64 -4.47
CA CYS A 185 6.99 15.36 -3.95
C CYS A 185 8.17 14.46 -3.55
N LEU A 186 7.91 13.56 -2.60
CA LEU A 186 8.86 12.50 -2.23
C LEU A 186 8.17 11.14 -2.26
N ALA A 187 8.89 10.11 -2.71
CA ALA A 187 8.45 8.73 -2.59
C ALA A 187 9.40 7.96 -1.66
N VAL A 188 8.82 7.33 -0.63
CA VAL A 188 9.56 6.57 0.38
C VAL A 188 8.94 5.19 0.49
N SER A 189 9.75 4.17 0.20
CA SER A 189 9.35 2.77 0.26
C SER A 189 10.20 1.99 1.25
N GLY A 190 9.55 1.11 2.02
CA GLY A 190 10.16 0.34 3.10
C GLY A 190 9.61 0.76 4.45
N LEU A 191 9.37 -0.21 5.34
CA LEU A 191 8.77 0.05 6.66
C LEU A 191 9.65 0.94 7.52
N HIS A 192 10.96 0.66 7.57
CA HIS A 192 11.89 1.40 8.41
C HIS A 192 12.04 2.85 7.93
N GLU A 193 12.21 3.02 6.62
CA GLU A 193 12.30 4.31 5.95
C GLU A 193 11.02 5.12 6.14
N THR A 194 9.86 4.47 6.02
CA THR A 194 8.55 5.11 6.29
C THR A 194 8.51 5.66 7.71
N ILE A 195 8.88 4.88 8.72
CA ILE A 195 8.89 5.32 10.13
C ILE A 195 9.81 6.54 10.30
N GLN A 196 11.04 6.46 9.81
CA GLN A 196 12.02 7.56 9.94
C GLN A 196 11.54 8.85 9.27
N TYR A 197 10.90 8.76 8.10
CA TYR A 197 10.41 9.93 7.40
C TYR A 197 9.12 10.49 8.01
N LEU A 198 8.27 9.65 8.60
CA LEU A 198 7.14 10.14 9.42
C LEU A 198 7.66 10.93 10.62
N GLU A 199 8.70 10.46 11.31
CA GLU A 199 9.36 11.21 12.41
C GLU A 199 9.89 12.58 11.93
N LYS A 200 10.52 12.62 10.74
CA LYS A 200 10.99 13.89 10.15
C LYS A 200 9.85 14.86 9.85
N ILE A 201 8.72 14.36 9.36
CA ILE A 201 7.53 15.19 9.11
C ILE A 201 6.98 15.74 10.44
N GLU A 202 6.87 14.89 11.47
CA GLU A 202 6.40 15.30 12.80
C GLU A 202 7.31 16.35 13.45
N MET A 203 8.62 16.26 13.24
CA MET A 203 9.60 17.27 13.66
C MET A 203 9.56 18.57 12.82
N GLY A 204 8.74 18.64 11.77
CA GLY A 204 8.62 19.80 10.90
C GLY A 204 9.79 19.98 9.91
N LEU A 205 10.59 18.95 9.66
CA LEU A 205 11.80 19.05 8.84
C LEU A 205 11.56 19.01 7.32
N LEU A 206 10.32 18.75 6.89
CA LEU A 206 9.96 18.50 5.48
C LEU A 206 8.77 19.37 5.00
N GLN A 207 8.64 20.58 5.54
CA GLN A 207 7.53 21.51 5.24
C GLN A 207 7.57 22.10 3.82
N ASP A 208 8.71 22.00 3.14
CA ASP A 208 8.89 22.41 1.75
C ASP A 208 8.17 21.46 0.77
N LEU A 209 7.96 20.20 1.17
CA LEU A 209 7.27 19.19 0.37
C LEU A 209 5.75 19.46 0.29
N ASP A 210 5.19 19.24 -0.90
CA ASP A 210 3.75 19.22 -1.15
C ASP A 210 3.11 17.89 -0.73
N TYR A 211 3.77 16.78 -1.08
CA TYR A 211 3.16 15.46 -1.04
C TYR A 211 4.18 14.34 -0.85
N VAL A 212 3.85 13.33 -0.04
CA VAL A 212 4.68 12.17 0.21
C VAL A 212 3.93 10.88 -0.07
N GLU A 213 4.47 10.09 -1.00
CA GLU A 213 4.04 8.72 -1.27
C GLU A 213 4.79 7.76 -0.36
N PHE A 214 4.12 7.23 0.66
CA PHE A 214 4.66 6.15 1.50
C PHE A 214 4.16 4.77 1.07
N ARG A 215 5.06 3.80 1.10
CA ARG A 215 4.77 2.37 0.93
C ARG A 215 5.62 1.55 1.90
N VAL A 216 5.04 0.57 2.58
CA VAL A 216 5.85 -0.32 3.44
C VAL A 216 6.62 -1.39 2.66
N CYS A 217 6.16 -1.73 1.45
CA CYS A 217 6.84 -2.67 0.56
C CYS A 217 7.93 -1.94 -0.23
N GLY A 218 9.17 -2.46 -0.24
CA GLY A 218 10.36 -1.76 -0.76
C GLY A 218 10.34 -1.35 -2.24
N VAL A 219 9.54 -1.99 -3.10
CA VAL A 219 9.34 -1.58 -4.51
C VAL A 219 7.89 -1.13 -4.77
N GLY A 220 7.23 -0.60 -3.75
CA GLY A 220 5.79 -0.32 -3.80
C GLY A 220 4.95 -1.59 -3.80
N CYS A 221 3.73 -1.51 -4.32
CA CYS A 221 2.75 -2.61 -4.27
C CYS A 221 3.17 -3.85 -5.06
N LEU A 222 4.15 -3.75 -5.97
CA LEU A 222 4.74 -4.90 -6.67
C LEU A 222 5.42 -5.91 -5.72
N GLY A 223 5.90 -5.45 -4.56
CA GLY A 223 6.49 -6.31 -3.53
C GLY A 223 5.49 -6.81 -2.50
N GLY A 224 4.19 -6.76 -2.80
CA GLY A 224 3.14 -7.21 -1.89
C GLY A 224 3.13 -8.74 -1.73
N PRO A 225 2.71 -9.26 -0.57
CA PRO A 225 2.77 -10.69 -0.24
C PRO A 225 1.89 -11.59 -1.12
N PHE A 226 0.92 -11.04 -1.83
CA PHE A 226 0.09 -11.80 -2.77
C PHE A 226 0.59 -11.73 -4.22
N ALA A 227 1.69 -11.04 -4.49
CA ALA A 227 2.36 -11.10 -5.79
C ALA A 227 2.98 -12.49 -6.00
N VAL A 228 3.02 -12.95 -7.25
CA VAL A 228 3.58 -14.25 -7.63
C VAL A 228 4.97 -14.08 -8.25
N THR A 229 5.13 -13.05 -9.08
CA THR A 229 6.41 -12.76 -9.75
C THR A 229 7.38 -12.08 -8.79
N ASP A 230 8.68 -12.33 -8.98
CA ASP A 230 9.73 -11.55 -8.30
C ASP A 230 9.49 -10.05 -8.48
N LYS A 231 9.69 -9.31 -7.39
CA LYS A 231 9.33 -7.90 -7.27
C LYS A 231 10.13 -7.01 -8.23
N TYR A 232 11.38 -7.35 -8.55
CA TYR A 232 12.21 -6.57 -9.47
C TYR A 232 11.93 -6.90 -10.93
N ARG A 233 11.64 -8.18 -11.23
CA ARG A 233 11.10 -8.56 -12.55
C ARG A 233 9.78 -7.87 -12.83
N ALA A 234 8.85 -7.89 -11.87
CA ALA A 234 7.58 -7.19 -11.98
C ALA A 234 7.77 -5.67 -12.19
N LYS A 235 8.80 -5.07 -11.56
CA LYS A 235 9.14 -3.65 -11.76
C LYS A 235 9.65 -3.39 -13.17
N HIS A 236 10.54 -4.23 -13.68
CA HIS A 236 11.03 -4.16 -15.06
C HIS A 236 9.89 -4.25 -16.08
N THR A 237 9.00 -5.24 -15.92
CA THR A 237 7.81 -5.37 -16.75
C THR A 237 6.94 -4.12 -16.68
N LEU A 238 6.71 -3.56 -15.48
CA LEU A 238 5.92 -2.34 -15.34
C LEU A 238 6.54 -1.16 -16.09
N GLN A 239 7.86 -0.99 -16.00
CA GLN A 239 8.58 0.08 -16.71
C GLN A 239 8.44 -0.05 -18.23
N LYS A 240 8.49 -1.28 -18.77
CA LYS A 240 8.19 -1.54 -20.18
C LYS A 240 6.75 -1.15 -20.53
N LEU A 241 5.78 -1.54 -19.71
CA LEU A 241 4.37 -1.17 -19.93
C LEU A 241 4.19 0.36 -19.90
N ILE A 242 4.82 1.06 -18.96
CA ILE A 242 4.80 2.54 -18.91
C ILE A 242 5.38 3.13 -20.20
N SER A 243 6.46 2.58 -20.74
CA SER A 243 7.04 3.02 -22.01
C SER A 243 6.09 2.79 -23.19
N ILE A 244 5.39 1.66 -23.23
CA ILE A 244 4.42 1.31 -24.29
C ILE A 244 3.19 2.23 -24.23
N PHE A 245 2.65 2.44 -23.04
CA PHE A 245 1.40 3.18 -22.84
C PHE A 245 1.62 4.68 -22.59
N GLY A 246 2.85 5.16 -22.54
CA GLY A 246 3.21 6.57 -22.43
C GLY A 246 2.82 7.24 -21.11
N VAL A 247 3.49 8.34 -20.77
CA VAL A 247 3.24 9.11 -19.52
C VAL A 247 2.48 10.42 -19.77
N GLU A 248 1.90 10.56 -20.95
CA GLU A 248 1.12 11.75 -21.30
C GLU A 248 -0.23 11.75 -20.59
N ARG A 249 -0.71 12.94 -20.24
CA ARG A 249 -2.02 13.16 -19.65
C ARG A 249 -3.11 12.95 -20.69
N ARG A 250 -3.66 11.72 -20.76
CA ARG A 250 -4.71 11.35 -21.73
C ARG A 250 -6.11 11.82 -21.32
N ILE A 251 -6.28 12.18 -20.06
CA ILE A 251 -7.57 12.54 -19.48
C ILE A 251 -7.80 14.05 -19.62
N LYS A 252 -8.99 14.42 -20.14
CA LYS A 252 -9.39 15.81 -20.28
C LYS A 252 -9.43 16.51 -18.91
N TYR A 253 -8.64 17.56 -18.74
CA TYR A 253 -8.54 18.30 -17.48
C TYR A 253 -9.90 18.80 -16.96
N LYS A 254 -10.76 19.31 -17.85
CA LYS A 254 -12.12 19.75 -17.52
C LYS A 254 -12.97 18.64 -16.89
N TYR A 255 -12.87 17.41 -17.39
CA TYR A 255 -13.62 16.27 -16.85
C TYR A 255 -13.23 15.99 -15.39
N VAL A 256 -11.94 16.08 -15.05
CA VAL A 256 -11.47 15.89 -13.67
C VAL A 256 -11.94 17.02 -12.78
N ILE A 257 -11.83 18.28 -13.22
CA ILE A 257 -12.33 19.44 -12.48
C ILE A 257 -13.82 19.30 -12.16
N ASP A 258 -14.64 18.92 -13.15
CA ASP A 258 -16.08 18.78 -12.97
C ASP A 258 -16.41 17.69 -11.92
N LEU A 259 -15.65 16.59 -11.89
CA LEU A 259 -15.78 15.56 -10.86
C LEU A 259 -15.30 16.04 -9.49
N TYR A 260 -14.18 16.76 -9.44
CA TYR A 260 -13.61 17.32 -8.22
C TYR A 260 -14.55 18.31 -7.55
N ASN A 261 -15.11 19.26 -8.31
CA ASN A 261 -16.09 20.24 -7.82
C ASN A 261 -17.39 19.61 -7.33
N LYS A 262 -17.76 18.43 -7.86
CA LYS A 262 -18.92 17.65 -7.39
C LYS A 262 -18.63 16.83 -6.12
N GLY A 263 -17.43 16.95 -5.54
CA GLY A 263 -17.04 16.18 -4.37
C GLY A 263 -16.68 14.72 -4.66
N TRP A 264 -16.53 14.33 -5.94
CA TRP A 264 -16.39 12.92 -6.32
C TRP A 264 -15.10 12.28 -5.79
N PHE A 265 -14.02 13.04 -5.62
CA PHE A 265 -12.76 12.50 -5.10
C PHE A 265 -12.68 12.49 -3.59
N PHE A 266 -13.57 13.18 -2.86
CA PHE A 266 -13.43 13.34 -1.42
C PHE A 266 -13.84 12.07 -0.67
N SER A 267 -13.09 11.77 0.38
CA SER A 267 -13.35 10.64 1.27
C SER A 267 -14.44 11.00 2.27
N ASP A 268 -15.40 10.09 2.48
CA ASP A 268 -16.38 10.16 3.58
C ASP A 268 -15.78 9.70 4.93
N LYS A 269 -14.51 9.31 4.94
CA LYS A 269 -13.80 8.80 6.12
C LYS A 269 -12.87 9.84 6.67
N GLU A 270 -13.06 10.15 7.94
CA GLU A 270 -12.07 10.89 8.71
C GLU A 270 -11.05 9.89 9.29
N PRO A 271 -9.75 10.10 9.06
CA PRO A 271 -8.72 9.39 9.80
C PRO A 271 -8.91 9.64 11.29
N ARG A 272 -9.06 8.58 12.08
CA ARG A 272 -9.20 8.66 13.52
C ARG A 272 -8.00 8.01 14.17
N SER A 273 -7.49 8.64 15.23
CA SER A 273 -6.57 7.97 16.13
C SER A 273 -7.24 6.70 16.63
N GLN A 274 -6.53 5.58 16.60
CA GLN A 274 -6.93 4.47 17.44
C GLN A 274 -6.59 4.86 18.86
N GLU A 275 -7.60 4.98 19.73
CA GLU A 275 -7.35 5.07 21.17
C GLU A 275 -6.57 3.83 21.58
N ILE A 276 -5.29 4.03 21.88
CA ILE A 276 -4.51 3.04 22.58
C ILE A 276 -5.10 3.01 23.98
N LYS A 277 -5.84 1.95 24.32
CA LYS A 277 -5.87 1.53 25.71
C LYS A 277 -4.51 0.90 25.95
N PRO A 278 -3.56 1.58 26.61
CA PRO A 278 -2.31 0.92 26.96
C PRO A 278 -2.69 -0.38 27.67
N PRO A 279 -1.97 -1.49 27.42
CA PRO A 279 -2.20 -2.70 28.19
C PRO A 279 -2.19 -2.30 29.67
N GLN A 280 -3.25 -2.64 30.39
CA GLN A 280 -3.39 -2.33 31.81
C GLN A 280 -2.43 -3.25 32.56
N LEU A 281 -1.14 -2.90 32.52
CA LEU A 281 -0.08 -3.62 33.18
C LEU A 281 -0.05 -3.18 34.64
N SER A 282 -0.02 -4.15 35.54
CA SER A 282 0.27 -3.92 36.95
C SER A 282 1.71 -3.41 37.13
N SER A 283 1.98 -2.76 38.26
CA SER A 283 3.33 -2.29 38.60
C SER A 283 4.36 -3.43 38.61
N SER A 284 3.98 -4.64 39.00
CA SER A 284 4.85 -5.82 38.97
C SER A 284 5.19 -6.25 37.55
N GLU A 285 4.24 -6.19 36.61
CA GLU A 285 4.49 -6.50 35.20
C GLU A 285 5.42 -5.50 34.54
N ILE A 286 5.27 -4.21 34.86
CA ILE A 286 6.17 -3.15 34.39
C ILE A 286 7.59 -3.40 34.93
N SER A 287 7.74 -3.61 36.24
CA SER A 287 9.04 -3.90 36.86
C SER A 287 9.72 -5.12 36.25
N ARG A 288 8.97 -6.21 36.04
CA ARG A 288 9.47 -7.43 35.38
C ARG A 288 9.92 -7.16 33.94
N GLY A 289 9.18 -6.35 33.19
CA GLY A 289 9.53 -5.95 31.83
C GLY A 289 10.82 -5.14 31.78
N ILE A 290 10.99 -4.18 32.69
CA ILE A 290 12.22 -3.37 32.82
C ILE A 290 13.41 -4.25 33.21
N GLU A 291 13.23 -5.14 34.19
CA GLU A 291 14.27 -6.07 34.63
C GLU A 291 14.71 -6.99 33.49
N ARG A 292 13.74 -7.56 32.74
CA ARG A 292 14.03 -8.34 31.53
C ARG A 292 14.84 -7.53 30.53
N GLN A 293 14.44 -6.29 30.25
CA GLN A 293 15.14 -5.44 29.28
C GLN A 293 16.57 -5.09 29.71
N ASN A 294 16.81 -4.89 31.01
CA ASN A 294 18.16 -4.68 31.54
C ASN A 294 19.04 -5.91 31.33
N ARG A 295 18.51 -7.12 31.57
CA ARG A 295 19.24 -8.38 31.31
C ARG A 295 19.56 -8.56 29.83
N VAL A 296 18.64 -8.19 28.94
CA VAL A 296 18.89 -8.25 27.48
C VAL A 296 20.05 -7.32 27.12
N GLU A 297 20.07 -6.11 27.66
CA GLU A 297 21.15 -5.15 27.40
C GLU A 297 22.51 -5.61 27.95
N GLU A 298 22.54 -6.24 29.13
CA GLU A 298 23.75 -6.86 29.70
C GLU A 298 24.32 -7.94 28.77
N ILE A 299 23.49 -8.86 28.29
CA ILE A 299 23.91 -9.91 27.35
C ILE A 299 24.34 -9.30 26.01
N PHE A 300 23.59 -8.34 25.49
CA PHE A 300 23.87 -7.70 24.21
C PHE A 300 25.23 -6.97 24.19
N ARG A 301 25.69 -6.46 25.34
CA ARG A 301 27.04 -5.86 25.49
C ARG A 301 28.18 -6.86 25.37
N LEU A 302 27.96 -8.13 25.69
CA LEU A 302 28.97 -9.18 25.57
C LEU A 302 29.15 -9.65 24.11
N LEU A 303 28.11 -9.47 23.30
CA LEU A 303 28.06 -9.95 21.92
C LEU A 303 28.86 -9.06 20.96
N SER A 304 29.18 -9.64 19.80
CA SER A 304 29.94 -8.95 18.74
C SER A 304 29.15 -7.86 18.00
N ARG A 305 27.84 -7.73 18.27
CA ARG A 305 26.91 -6.77 17.63
C ARG A 305 26.92 -6.87 16.10
N LYS A 306 26.96 -8.10 15.59
CA LYS A 306 26.93 -8.43 14.16
C LYS A 306 25.62 -9.08 13.76
N GLU A 307 25.17 -8.83 12.55
CA GLU A 307 24.01 -9.47 11.90
C GLU A 307 24.46 -10.69 11.09
N CYS A 308 25.16 -11.63 11.75
CA CYS A 308 25.83 -12.74 11.07
C CYS A 308 24.97 -13.99 10.87
N GLY A 309 23.84 -14.12 11.59
CA GLY A 309 22.96 -15.30 11.51
C GLY A 309 23.54 -16.62 12.02
N ALA A 310 24.77 -16.65 12.52
CA ALA A 310 25.51 -17.90 12.74
C ALA A 310 24.94 -18.82 13.83
N CYS A 311 24.20 -18.26 14.80
CA CYS A 311 23.53 -19.00 15.87
C CYS A 311 22.04 -19.26 15.59
N GLY A 312 21.54 -18.93 14.40
CA GLY A 312 20.13 -19.05 14.02
C GLY A 312 19.28 -17.81 14.31
N ALA A 313 19.72 -16.92 15.21
CA ALA A 313 19.08 -15.62 15.41
C ALA A 313 19.48 -14.62 14.31
N PRO A 314 18.57 -13.74 13.85
CA PRO A 314 18.83 -12.80 12.75
C PRO A 314 19.91 -11.77 13.10
N ASP A 315 19.95 -11.31 14.35
CA ASP A 315 20.93 -10.38 14.87
C ASP A 315 21.29 -10.67 16.33
N CYS A 316 22.34 -10.01 16.84
CA CYS A 316 22.79 -10.21 18.21
C CYS A 316 21.78 -9.74 19.27
N ARG A 317 20.87 -8.81 18.94
CA ARG A 317 19.89 -8.29 19.90
C ARG A 317 18.76 -9.28 20.07
N THR A 318 18.25 -9.86 18.99
CA THR A 318 17.32 -10.99 19.04
C THR A 318 17.95 -12.18 19.78
N PHE A 319 19.20 -12.53 19.48
CA PHE A 319 19.89 -13.58 20.24
C PHE A 319 19.95 -13.28 21.75
N ALA A 320 20.19 -12.04 22.14
CA ALA A 320 20.21 -11.65 23.55
C ALA A 320 18.82 -11.78 24.21
N GLU A 321 17.75 -11.45 23.48
CA GLU A 321 16.37 -11.68 23.90
C GLU A 321 16.09 -13.18 24.11
N ASP A 322 16.44 -14.02 23.12
CA ASP A 322 16.28 -15.49 23.18
C ASP A 322 17.00 -16.10 24.40
N VAL A 323 18.19 -15.59 24.77
CA VAL A 323 18.90 -16.08 25.96
C VAL A 323 18.21 -15.66 27.26
N VAL A 324 17.72 -14.41 27.35
CA VAL A 324 17.00 -13.95 28.55
C VAL A 324 15.68 -14.70 28.74
N ASP A 325 15.01 -15.04 27.65
CA ASP A 325 13.74 -15.78 27.67
C ASP A 325 13.94 -17.28 27.88
N GLY A 326 15.17 -17.78 27.78
CA GLY A 326 15.53 -19.18 28.01
C GLY A 326 15.35 -20.08 26.79
N ASP A 327 15.13 -19.50 25.61
CA ASP A 327 15.00 -20.23 24.34
C ASP A 327 16.36 -20.74 23.83
N THR A 328 17.45 -20.11 24.25
CA THR A 328 18.82 -20.51 23.90
C THR A 328 19.82 -20.16 25.01
N THR A 329 21.08 -20.58 24.87
CA THR A 329 22.15 -20.26 25.83
C THR A 329 23.24 -19.41 25.18
N LEU A 330 23.93 -18.59 25.98
CA LEU A 330 25.05 -17.74 25.55
C LEU A 330 26.13 -18.51 24.76
N GLU A 331 26.35 -19.78 25.09
CA GLU A 331 27.33 -20.67 24.45
C GLU A 331 27.02 -20.98 22.98
N ASN A 332 25.79 -20.77 22.54
CA ASN A 332 25.40 -20.98 21.15
C ASN A 332 25.92 -19.87 20.22
N CYS A 333 26.46 -18.78 20.78
CA CYS A 333 27.16 -17.77 19.99
C CYS A 333 28.57 -18.24 19.60
N VAL A 334 28.76 -18.56 18.32
CA VAL A 334 30.04 -19.03 17.75
C VAL A 334 31.18 -18.01 17.92
N PHE A 335 30.85 -16.71 18.02
CA PHE A 335 31.85 -15.63 18.14
C PHE A 335 32.26 -15.33 19.58
N LEU A 336 31.42 -15.66 20.58
CA LEU A 336 31.79 -15.55 21.99
C LEU A 336 32.82 -16.64 22.36
N LYS A 337 32.61 -17.88 21.89
CA LYS A 337 33.54 -19.01 22.09
C LYS A 337 34.97 -18.76 21.60
N LYS A 338 35.17 -17.83 20.66
CA LYS A 338 36.50 -17.47 20.13
C LYS A 338 37.25 -16.43 20.95
N LYS A 339 36.61 -15.74 21.91
CA LYS A 339 37.30 -14.75 22.77
C LYS A 339 37.96 -15.37 24.01
N GLU A 340 37.60 -16.60 24.36
CA GLU A 340 38.12 -17.32 25.53
C GLU A 340 39.30 -18.26 25.21
N ARG A 341 39.74 -18.32 23.95
CA ARG A 341 40.96 -18.99 23.48
C ARG A 341 41.93 -17.96 22.97
#